data_AF-A0A2P5VKA3-F1
#
_entry.id   AF-A0A2P5VKA3-F1
#
_cell.length_a   1.000
_cell.length_b   1.000
_cell.length_c   1.000
_cell.angle_alpha   90.00
_cell.angle_beta   90.00
_cell.angle_gamma   90.00
#
_symmetry.space_group_name_H-M   'P 1'
#
loop_
_entity.id
_entity.type
_entity.pdbx_description
1 polymer ?
#
loop_
_entity_poly.entity_id
_entity_poly.type
_entity_poly.pdbx_seq_one_letter_code
_entity_poly.pdbx_strand_id
1 'polypeptide(L)'
;AAGAHQVTCQRGDGPAEAIGARRPAIDGLVAIVSRSHASPATDEFLADLNIKERIDAGSSLKFCRVAEGAADMYPRLGRTMEWDTAAGHAVLSCAGGSVSKLDGTPLLYGKDGFANPHFVARGLKG
;
A
#
# COMPACT_ATOMS: atom_id res chain seq x y z
N ALA A 1 -22.61 -13.64 5.69
CA ALA A 1 -21.70 -13.90 6.82
C ALA A 1 -20.27 -13.72 6.33
N ALA A 2 -19.67 -12.55 6.59
CA ALA A 2 -18.30 -12.25 6.21
C ALA A 2 -17.37 -12.81 7.29
N GLY A 3 -16.75 -13.96 7.04
CA GLY A 3 -15.69 -14.46 7.89
C GLY A 3 -14.55 -13.44 7.90
N ALA A 4 -14.21 -12.95 9.09
CA ALA A 4 -13.16 -11.98 9.30
C ALA A 4 -11.83 -12.54 8.77
N HIS A 5 -11.36 -12.03 7.62
CA HIS A 5 -9.98 -12.23 7.22
C HIS A 5 -9.12 -11.43 8.19
N GLN A 6 -8.71 -12.07 9.28
CA GLN A 6 -7.88 -11.44 10.31
C GLN A 6 -6.43 -11.43 9.83
N VAL A 7 -5.83 -10.25 9.83
CA VAL A 7 -4.40 -10.06 9.61
C VAL A 7 -3.78 -9.58 10.92
N THR A 8 -2.58 -10.07 11.23
CA THR A 8 -1.88 -9.74 12.47
C THR A 8 -0.46 -9.27 12.20
N CYS A 9 0.07 -8.42 13.08
CA CYS A 9 1.48 -8.05 13.12
C CYS A 9 2.10 -8.56 14.42
N GLN A 10 3.26 -9.19 14.31
CA GLN A 10 4.09 -9.55 15.46
C GLN A 10 5.35 -8.70 15.44
N ARG A 11 5.71 -8.10 16.58
CA ARG A 11 6.91 -7.27 16.74
C ARG A 11 7.88 -7.96 17.70
N GLY A 12 9.03 -8.40 17.18
CA GLY A 12 9.98 -9.21 17.95
C GLY A 12 9.32 -10.47 18.51
N ASP A 13 9.58 -10.77 19.78
CA ASP A 13 9.01 -11.92 20.48
C ASP A 13 7.66 -11.62 21.17
N GLY A 14 7.07 -10.45 20.89
CA GLY A 14 5.75 -10.07 21.41
C GLY A 14 4.61 -10.91 20.82
N PRO A 15 3.39 -10.78 21.36
CA PRO A 15 2.22 -11.44 20.78
C PRO A 15 1.88 -10.87 19.40
N ALA A 16 1.22 -11.68 18.57
CA ALA A 16 0.63 -11.21 17.32
C ALA A 16 -0.64 -10.39 17.61
N GLU A 17 -0.68 -9.15 17.13
CA GLU A 17 -1.80 -8.23 17.33
C GLU A 17 -2.58 -8.05 16.04
N ALA A 18 -3.91 -7.96 16.12
CA ALA A 18 -4.75 -7.66 14.96
C ALA A 18 -4.40 -6.28 14.40
N ILE A 19 -4.24 -6.20 13.08
CA ILE A 19 -4.01 -4.93 12.38
C ILE A 19 -5.12 -4.64 11.38
N GLY A 20 -5.27 -3.38 11.01
CA GLY A 20 -6.23 -2.93 10.01
C GLY A 20 -5.77 -1.63 9.37
N ALA A 21 -6.06 -1.49 8.08
CA ALA A 21 -5.81 -0.25 7.39
C ALA A 21 -6.75 0.83 7.93
N ARG A 22 -6.29 2.08 7.95
CA ARG A 22 -7.07 3.21 8.48
C ARG A 22 -7.77 4.00 7.39
N ARG A 23 -8.77 4.80 7.79
CA ARG A 23 -9.29 5.90 6.96
C ARG A 23 -8.32 7.09 7.04
N PRO A 24 -8.11 7.84 5.96
CA PRO A 24 -7.29 9.03 6.00
C PRO A 24 -7.91 10.12 6.88
N ALA A 25 -7.05 10.92 7.50
CA ALA A 25 -7.50 12.09 8.25
C ALA A 25 -7.92 13.23 7.30
N ILE A 26 -8.80 14.10 7.79
CA ILE A 26 -9.29 15.27 7.03
C ILE A 26 -8.17 16.25 6.70
N ASP A 27 -7.15 16.34 7.55
CA ASP A 27 -6.06 17.30 7.41
C ASP A 27 -4.95 16.86 6.44
N GLY A 28 -5.06 15.65 5.87
CA GLY A 28 -4.23 15.19 4.76
C GLY A 28 -3.79 13.74 4.86
N LEU A 29 -3.18 13.26 3.78
CA LEU A 29 -2.77 11.88 3.57
C LEU A 29 -1.32 11.67 4.02
N VAL A 30 -1.04 10.52 4.61
CA VAL A 30 0.30 10.02 4.87
C VAL A 30 0.70 9.07 3.76
N ALA A 31 1.66 9.48 2.92
CA ALA A 31 2.17 8.68 1.81
C ALA A 31 3.47 7.97 2.21
N ILE A 32 3.54 6.65 2.00
CA ILE A 32 4.78 5.89 2.14
C ILE A 32 5.39 5.60 0.77
N VAL A 33 6.63 5.98 0.56
CA VAL A 33 7.32 5.88 -0.73
C VAL A 33 8.65 5.16 -0.62
N SER A 34 9.23 4.82 -1.78
CA SER A 34 10.47 4.05 -1.85
C SER A 34 11.68 4.94 -1.62
N ARG A 35 12.46 4.63 -0.58
CA ARG A 35 13.72 5.34 -0.27
C ARG A 35 14.73 5.26 -1.42
N SER A 36 14.86 4.09 -2.03
CA SER A 36 15.89 3.83 -3.06
C SER A 36 15.39 3.98 -4.50
N HIS A 37 14.11 4.28 -4.69
CA HIS A 37 13.48 4.40 -6.01
C HIS A 37 12.46 5.54 -6.01
N ALA A 38 12.82 6.67 -5.41
CA ALA A 38 12.05 7.89 -5.60
C ALA A 38 12.15 8.28 -7.09
N SER A 39 11.01 8.49 -7.73
CA SER A 39 10.95 8.91 -9.14
C SER A 39 10.22 10.24 -9.25
N PRO A 40 10.61 11.13 -10.18
CA PRO A 40 9.89 12.37 -10.44
C PRO A 40 8.38 12.15 -10.65
N ALA A 41 8.02 11.07 -11.34
CA ALA A 41 6.62 10.69 -11.55
C ALA A 41 5.86 10.45 -10.23
N THR A 42 6.51 9.86 -9.21
CA THR A 42 5.89 9.69 -7.89
C THR A 42 5.69 11.03 -7.20
N ASP A 43 6.65 11.94 -7.32
CA ASP A 43 6.54 13.28 -6.72
C ASP A 43 5.46 14.13 -7.41
N GLU A 44 5.38 14.08 -8.74
CA GLU A 44 4.30 14.68 -9.53
C GLU A 44 2.93 14.13 -9.15
N PHE A 45 2.81 12.80 -9.04
CA PHE A 45 1.56 12.16 -8.60
C PHE A 45 1.11 12.62 -7.21
N LEU A 46 2.06 12.85 -6.30
CA LEU A 46 1.77 13.31 -4.93
C LEU A 46 1.46 14.80 -4.87
N ALA A 47 1.93 15.61 -5.81
CA ALA A 47 1.70 17.06 -5.83
C ALA A 47 0.22 17.43 -6.00
N ASP A 48 -0.57 16.57 -6.65
CA ASP A 48 -2.02 16.76 -6.85
C ASP A 48 -2.87 16.36 -5.63
N LEU A 49 -2.23 15.86 -4.55
CA LEU A 49 -2.91 15.34 -3.37
C LEU A 49 -2.59 16.20 -2.13
N ASN A 50 -3.55 16.30 -1.20
CA ASN A 50 -3.28 16.91 0.10
C ASN A 50 -2.43 15.95 0.96
N ILE A 51 -1.11 15.97 0.77
CA ILE A 51 -0.16 15.14 1.52
C ILE A 51 0.28 15.89 2.78
N LYS A 52 -0.03 15.32 3.95
CA LYS A 52 0.41 15.82 5.25
C LYS A 52 1.82 15.34 5.62
N GLU A 53 2.14 14.09 5.28
CA GLU A 53 3.40 13.46 5.66
C GLU A 53 3.87 12.48 4.58
N ARG A 54 5.19 12.41 4.39
CA ARG A 54 5.86 11.45 3.52
C ARG A 54 6.83 10.59 4.33
N ILE A 55 6.69 9.27 4.24
CA ILE A 55 7.52 8.29 4.93
C ILE A 55 8.37 7.51 3.92
N ASP A 56 9.70 7.49 4.12
CA ASP A 56 10.62 6.72 3.26
C ASP A 56 10.93 5.32 3.81
N ALA A 57 10.50 4.28 3.10
CA ALA A 57 10.65 2.90 3.55
C ALA A 57 11.21 1.93 2.49
N GLY A 58 11.77 0.81 2.99
CA GLY A 58 12.23 -0.34 2.20
C GLY A 58 11.10 -1.03 1.43
N SER A 59 11.44 -1.92 0.48
CA SER A 59 10.53 -2.35 -0.59
C SER A 59 9.21 -2.99 -0.12
N SER A 60 9.27 -4.16 0.53
CA SER A 60 8.10 -4.99 0.85
C SER A 60 7.29 -4.50 2.06
N LEU A 61 7.94 -3.81 3.00
CA LEU A 61 7.29 -3.34 4.23
C LEU A 61 6.17 -2.33 3.98
N LYS A 62 6.15 -1.65 2.83
CA LYS A 62 5.17 -0.58 2.58
C LYS A 62 3.72 -1.07 2.55
N PHE A 63 3.48 -2.26 1.99
CA PHE A 63 2.15 -2.86 2.06
C PHE A 63 1.74 -3.12 3.52
N CYS A 64 2.65 -3.69 4.32
CA CYS A 64 2.40 -3.93 5.73
C CYS A 64 2.18 -2.64 6.53
N ARG A 65 2.93 -1.56 6.20
CA ARG A 65 2.77 -0.23 6.82
C ARG A 65 1.39 0.38 6.54
N VAL A 66 0.88 0.24 5.32
CA VAL A 66 -0.50 0.67 5.01
C VAL A 66 -1.51 -0.25 5.69
N ALA A 67 -1.27 -1.57 5.69
CA ALA A 67 -2.13 -2.57 6.33
C ALA A 67 -2.23 -2.41 7.85
N GLU A 68 -1.20 -1.89 8.52
CA GLU A 68 -1.23 -1.59 9.96
C GLU A 68 -1.73 -0.18 10.29
N GLY A 69 -2.11 0.61 9.29
CA GLY A 69 -2.60 1.97 9.48
C GLY A 69 -1.51 3.00 9.78
N ALA A 70 -0.23 2.67 9.56
CA ALA A 70 0.88 3.61 9.71
C ALA A 70 1.00 4.59 8.52
N ALA A 71 0.39 4.27 7.38
CA ALA A 71 0.29 5.15 6.21
C ALA A 71 -1.06 4.96 5.50
N ASP A 72 -1.49 5.98 4.74
CA ASP A 72 -2.76 5.97 4.00
C ASP A 72 -2.59 5.43 2.59
N MET A 73 -1.42 5.63 1.98
CA MET A 73 -1.16 5.13 0.63
C MET A 73 0.31 4.83 0.34
N TYR A 74 0.51 3.95 -0.63
CA TYR A 74 1.78 3.64 -1.26
C TYR A 74 1.61 3.70 -2.79
N PRO A 75 1.95 4.82 -3.44
CA PRO A 75 2.06 4.89 -4.89
C PRO A 75 3.37 4.27 -5.37
N ARG A 76 3.31 3.51 -6.46
CA ARG A 76 4.48 2.92 -7.13
C ARG A 76 4.42 3.18 -8.63
N LEU A 77 5.16 4.20 -9.06
CA LEU A 77 5.30 4.63 -10.46
C LEU A 77 6.68 4.25 -11.00
N GLY A 78 6.99 2.96 -10.88
CA GLY A 78 8.23 2.37 -11.38
C GLY A 78 8.06 0.87 -11.49
N ARG A 79 8.83 0.23 -12.37
CA ARG A 79 8.69 -1.19 -12.67
C ARG A 79 8.75 -2.04 -11.40
N THR A 80 7.80 -2.95 -11.27
CA THR A 80 7.79 -4.07 -10.33
C THR A 80 7.24 -5.30 -11.04
N MET A 81 7.39 -6.44 -10.40
CA MET A 81 6.86 -7.71 -10.88
C MET A 81 5.76 -8.20 -9.96
N GLU A 82 4.91 -9.11 -10.44
CA GLU A 82 3.80 -9.65 -9.65
C GLU A 82 4.24 -10.17 -8.27
N TRP A 83 5.37 -10.89 -8.22
CA TRP A 83 5.95 -11.41 -6.99
C TRP A 83 6.38 -10.33 -5.98
N ASP A 84 6.63 -9.10 -6.41
CA ASP A 84 6.92 -7.98 -5.50
C ASP A 84 5.66 -7.46 -4.78
N THR A 85 4.47 -7.80 -5.28
CA THR A 85 3.19 -7.18 -4.85
C THR A 85 2.15 -8.17 -4.36
N ALA A 86 2.13 -9.40 -4.86
CA ALA A 86 1.04 -10.36 -4.59
C ALA A 86 0.83 -10.61 -3.09
N ALA A 87 1.90 -10.93 -2.35
CA ALA A 87 1.81 -11.16 -0.91
C ALA A 87 1.37 -9.90 -0.14
N GLY A 88 1.96 -8.75 -0.48
CA GLY A 88 1.61 -7.47 0.17
C GLY A 88 0.17 -7.04 -0.11
N HIS A 89 -0.33 -7.25 -1.33
CA HIS A 89 -1.71 -6.97 -1.71
C HIS A 89 -2.68 -7.87 -0.94
N ALA A 90 -2.38 -9.16 -0.77
CA ALA A 90 -3.21 -10.05 0.03
C ALA A 90 -3.29 -9.58 1.50
N VAL A 91 -2.15 -9.27 2.12
CA VAL A 91 -2.08 -8.72 3.48
C VAL A 91 -2.91 -7.44 3.61
N LEU A 92 -2.74 -6.49 2.68
CA LEU A 92 -3.47 -5.23 2.69
C LEU A 92 -4.98 -5.43 2.47
N SER A 93 -5.38 -6.36 1.61
CA SER A 93 -6.79 -6.66 1.34
C SER A 93 -7.47 -7.24 2.59
N CYS A 94 -6.81 -8.15 3.28
CA CYS A 94 -7.29 -8.67 4.57
C CYS A 94 -7.39 -7.56 5.64
N ALA A 95 -6.50 -6.56 5.59
CA ALA A 95 -6.55 -5.39 6.45
C ALA A 95 -7.67 -4.39 6.08
N GLY A 96 -8.43 -4.63 5.01
CA GLY A 96 -9.49 -3.74 4.50
C GLY A 96 -9.02 -2.70 3.48
N GLY A 97 -7.75 -2.72 3.08
CA GLY A 97 -7.23 -1.85 2.02
C GLY A 97 -7.44 -2.40 0.62
N SER A 98 -6.83 -1.74 -0.37
CA SER A 98 -6.94 -2.13 -1.79
C SER A 98 -5.69 -1.77 -2.59
N VAL A 99 -5.47 -2.44 -3.73
CA VAL A 99 -4.44 -2.08 -4.71
C VAL A 99 -5.09 -1.90 -6.09
N SER A 100 -4.86 -0.73 -6.67
CA SER A 100 -5.46 -0.32 -7.94
C SER A 100 -4.40 0.27 -8.86
N LYS A 101 -4.62 0.20 -10.17
CA LYS A 101 -3.87 1.01 -11.15
C LYS A 101 -4.17 2.49 -10.96
N LEU A 102 -3.42 3.37 -11.63
CA LEU A 102 -3.64 4.82 -11.56
C LEU A 102 -5.04 5.24 -12.04
N ASP A 103 -5.61 4.49 -12.99
CA ASP A 103 -6.98 4.66 -13.48
C ASP A 103 -8.08 4.20 -12.49
N GLY A 104 -7.70 3.70 -11.32
CA GLY A 104 -8.62 3.23 -10.27
C GLY A 104 -9.12 1.80 -10.44
N THR A 105 -8.84 1.14 -11.56
CA THR A 105 -9.23 -0.27 -11.74
C THR A 105 -8.30 -1.21 -10.97
N PRO A 106 -8.76 -2.41 -10.54
CA PRO A 106 -7.96 -3.29 -9.70
C PRO A 106 -6.63 -3.74 -10.33
N LEU A 107 -5.59 -3.92 -9.51
CA LEU A 107 -4.36 -4.57 -9.95
C LEU A 107 -4.57 -6.09 -9.99
N LEU A 108 -4.43 -6.71 -11.17
CA LEU A 108 -4.63 -8.14 -11.38
C LEU A 108 -3.29 -8.89 -11.54
N TYR A 109 -3.33 -10.20 -11.31
CA TYR A 109 -2.20 -11.15 -11.38
C TYR A 109 -2.43 -12.19 -12.47
N GLY A 110 -1.36 -12.90 -12.88
CA GLY A 110 -1.40 -13.87 -13.97
C GLY A 110 -1.20 -13.25 -15.36
N LYS A 111 -0.54 -12.09 -15.44
CA LYS A 111 -0.26 -11.38 -16.70
C LYS A 111 0.93 -11.99 -17.44
N ASP A 112 0.94 -11.89 -18.76
CA ASP A 112 2.10 -12.24 -19.57
C ASP A 112 3.32 -11.39 -19.19
N GLY A 113 4.46 -12.04 -18.97
CA GLY A 113 5.71 -11.39 -18.56
C GLY A 113 5.71 -10.86 -17.12
N PHE A 114 4.62 -11.02 -16.35
CA PHE A 114 4.50 -10.70 -14.92
C PHE A 114 4.85 -9.27 -14.50
N ALA A 115 5.00 -8.34 -15.44
CA ALA A 115 5.33 -6.96 -15.14
C ALA A 115 4.07 -6.22 -14.65
N ASN A 116 4.19 -5.48 -13.54
CA ASN A 116 3.08 -4.67 -13.06
C ASN A 116 3.07 -3.30 -13.76
N PRO A 117 1.87 -2.78 -14.09
CA PRO A 117 1.71 -1.37 -14.36
C PRO A 117 1.94 -0.54 -13.09
N HIS A 118 1.91 0.78 -13.23
CA HIS A 118 1.88 1.68 -12.08
C HIS A 118 0.63 1.43 -11.22
N PHE A 119 0.79 1.46 -9.91
CA PHE A 119 -0.27 1.16 -8.97
C PHE A 119 -0.24 2.08 -7.75
N VAL A 120 -1.37 2.13 -7.06
CA VAL A 120 -1.52 2.72 -5.73
C VAL A 120 -2.15 1.69 -4.81
N ALA A 121 -1.43 1.35 -3.74
CA ALA A 121 -1.96 0.64 -2.61
C ALA A 121 -2.54 1.67 -1.62
N ARG A 122 -3.77 1.47 -1.16
CA ARG A 122 -4.49 2.41 -0.28
C ARG A 122 -5.06 1.68 0.93
N GLY A 123 -5.16 2.41 2.03
CA GLY A 123 -5.94 1.97 3.18
C GLY A 123 -7.45 2.02 2.91
N LEU A 124 -8.25 2.26 3.96
CA LEU A 124 -9.70 2.42 3.80
C LEU A 124 -9.99 3.70 3.01
N LYS A 125 -11.04 3.67 2.18
CA LYS A 125 -11.54 4.91 1.56
C LYS A 125 -12.16 5.81 2.63
N GLY A 126 -11.85 7.10 2.55
CA GLY A 126 -12.53 8.17 3.31
C GLY A 126 -13.93 8.42 2.79
#